data_AF-A0A925TWS8-F1
#
_entry.id   AF-A0A925TWS8-F1
#
_cell.length_a   1.000
_cell.length_b   1.000
_cell.length_c   1.000
_cell.angle_alpha   90.00
_cell.angle_beta   90.00
_cell.angle_gamma   90.00
#
_symmetry.space_group_name_H-M   'P 1'
#
loop_
_entity.id
_entity.type
_entity.pdbx_description
1 polymer ?
#
loop_
_entity_poly.entity_id
_entity_poly.type
_entity_poly.pdbx_seq_one_letter_code
_entity_poly.pdbx_strand_id
1 'polypeptide(L)'
;YFAIVPALFIISIPALQALNIMQLYSPESAILSAVIFNAIIIPLLIPLALKGVAYKPIGASALLKRNLLIYGLGGILIPFIGIKLIDLLVTLFI
;
A
#
# COMPACT_ATOMS: atom_id res chain seq x y z
N TYR A 1 0.26 4.45 6.20
CA TYR A 1 0.03 4.60 7.65
C TYR A 1 0.42 3.35 8.44
N PHE A 2 -0.21 2.20 8.22
CA PHE A 2 0.07 0.96 8.98
C PHE A 2 1.51 0.43 8.90
N ALA A 3 2.30 0.80 7.89
CA ALA A 3 3.73 0.47 7.86
C ALA A 3 4.58 1.43 8.70
N ILE A 4 4.40 2.74 8.49
CA ILE A 4 5.30 3.78 8.99
C ILE A 4 5.00 4.17 10.44
N VAL A 5 3.72 4.29 10.82
CA VAL A 5 3.36 4.76 12.17
C VAL A 5 3.85 3.80 13.26
N PRO A 6 3.61 2.47 13.18
CA PRO A 6 4.15 1.55 14.16
C PRO A 6 5.69 1.59 14.17
N ALA A 7 6.32 1.58 13.00
CA ALA A 7 7.77 1.60 12.87
C ALA A 7 8.42 2.80 13.56
N LEU A 8 7.91 4.02 13.36
CA LEU A 8 8.49 5.23 13.94
C LEU A 8 8.35 5.32 15.46
N PHE A 9 7.28 4.75 16.02
CA PHE A 9 6.89 5.02 17.40
C PHE A 9 6.97 3.81 18.33
N ILE A 10 7.23 2.59 17.84
CA ILE A 10 7.25 1.38 18.67
C ILE A 10 8.30 1.43 19.79
N ILE A 11 9.42 2.14 19.57
CA ILE A 11 10.48 2.33 20.57
C ILE A 11 9.97 3.18 21.75
N SER A 12 9.16 4.21 21.46
CA SER A 12 8.64 5.15 22.47
C SER A 12 7.28 4.74 23.03
N ILE A 13 6.47 4.02 22.25
CA ILE A 13 5.10 3.62 22.56
C ILE A 13 4.90 2.16 22.10
N PRO A 14 5.30 1.17 22.92
CA PRO A 14 5.18 -0.25 22.56
C PRO A 14 3.75 -0.70 22.22
N ALA A 15 2.74 -0.03 22.78
CA ALA A 15 1.33 -0.31 22.48
C ALA A 15 0.97 -0.15 20.99
N LEU A 16 1.75 0.64 20.23
CA LEU A 16 1.55 0.80 18.78
C LEU A 16 2.01 -0.42 17.97
N GLN A 17 2.69 -1.40 18.59
CA GLN A 17 3.01 -2.67 17.95
C GLN A 17 1.75 -3.40 17.47
N ALA A 18 0.62 -3.25 18.17
CA ALA A 18 -0.66 -3.83 17.77
C ALA A 18 -1.17 -3.29 16.42
N LEU A 19 -0.68 -2.13 15.98
CA LEU A 19 -1.01 -1.55 14.67
C LEU A 19 -0.11 -2.07 13.54
N ASN A 20 0.92 -2.88 13.84
CA ASN A 20 1.69 -3.60 12.83
C ASN A 20 0.88 -4.79 12.28
N ILE A 21 -0.23 -4.48 11.61
CA ILE A 21 -1.15 -5.46 11.03
C ILE A 21 -0.43 -6.34 9.99
N MET A 22 0.55 -5.76 9.28
CA MET A 22 1.33 -6.47 8.25
C MET A 22 2.47 -7.33 8.85
N GLN A 23 2.68 -7.27 10.16
CA GLN A 23 3.76 -7.97 10.86
C GLN A 23 5.12 -7.78 10.17
N LEU A 24 5.47 -6.53 9.84
CA LEU A 24 6.76 -6.19 9.22
C LEU A 24 7.92 -6.49 10.17
N TYR A 25 9.06 -6.90 9.62
CA TYR A 25 10.18 -7.49 10.39
C TYR A 25 10.82 -6.53 11.38
N SER A 26 11.18 -5.32 10.94
CA SER A 26 11.85 -4.29 11.74
C SER A 26 11.32 -2.89 11.41
N PRO A 27 11.47 -1.89 12.30
CA PRO A 27 11.17 -0.49 11.99
C PRO A 27 11.88 0.02 10.73
N GLU A 28 13.16 -0.34 10.59
CA GLU A 28 14.01 0.08 9.48
C GLU A 28 13.54 -0.54 8.16
N SER A 29 13.30 -1.86 8.15
CA SER A 29 12.80 -2.57 6.96
C SER A 29 11.39 -2.08 6.57
N ALA A 30 10.54 -1.77 7.56
CA ALA A 30 9.19 -1.25 7.32
C ALA A 30 9.19 0.11 6.63
N ILE A 31 10.05 1.03 7.08
CA ILE A 31 10.20 2.35 6.47
C ILE A 31 10.78 2.20 5.06
N LEU A 32 11.85 1.42 4.91
CA LEU A 32 12.49 1.21 3.60
C LEU A 32 11.53 0.58 2.59
N SER A 33 10.77 -0.43 2.99
CA SER A 33 9.80 -1.12 2.14
C SER A 33 8.66 -0.22 1.71
N ALA A 34 8.17 0.64 2.62
CA ALA A 34 7.13 1.62 2.30
C ALA A 34 7.62 2.67 1.28
N VAL A 35 8.87 3.14 1.42
CA VAL A 35 9.48 4.09 0.48
C VAL A 35 9.70 3.46 -0.89
N ILE A 36 10.25 2.23 -0.93
CA ILE A 36 10.46 1.49 -2.19
C ILE A 36 9.13 1.24 -2.90
N PHE A 37 8.08 0.81 -2.18
CA PHE A 37 6.76 0.61 -2.75
C PHE A 37 6.24 1.88 -3.43
N ASN A 38 6.34 3.03 -2.76
CA ASN A 38 5.91 4.31 -3.33
C ASN A 38 6.72 4.68 -4.58
N ALA A 39 8.03 4.44 -4.58
CA ALA A 39 8.90 4.70 -5.73
C ALA A 39 8.56 3.82 -6.94
N ILE A 40 8.08 2.59 -6.72
CA ILE A 40 7.69 1.65 -7.77
C ILE A 40 6.27 1.91 -8.28
N ILE A 41 5.32 2.16 -7.37
CA ILE A 41 3.90 2.23 -7.74
C ILE A 41 3.58 3.44 -8.62
N ILE A 42 4.26 4.57 -8.42
CA ILE A 42 4.03 5.78 -9.22
C ILE A 42 4.35 5.54 -10.70
N PRO A 43 5.56 5.10 -11.10
CA PRO A 43 5.85 4.74 -12.49
C PRO A 43 4.89 3.71 -13.09
N LEU A 44 4.49 2.69 -12.31
CA LEU A 44 3.55 1.68 -12.78
C LEU A 44 2.16 2.25 -13.11
N LEU A 45 1.73 3.30 -12.41
CA LEU A 45 0.45 3.95 -12.64
C LEU A 45 0.49 5.02 -13.73
N ILE A 46 1.66 5.53 -14.13
CA ILE A 46 1.78 6.55 -15.20
C ILE A 46 1.13 6.10 -16.51
N PRO A 47 1.40 4.89 -17.05
CA PRO A 47 0.76 4.45 -18.30
C PRO A 47 -0.76 4.38 -18.20
N LEU A 48 -1.29 4.00 -17.03
CA LEU A 48 -2.73 3.97 -16.78
C LEU A 48 -3.33 5.38 -16.75
N ALA A 49 -2.62 6.34 -16.14
CA ALA A 49 -3.02 7.74 -16.12
C ALA A 49 -3.02 8.36 -17.51
N LEU A 50 -2.05 8.00 -18.37
CA LEU A 50 -1.96 8.49 -19.75
C LEU A 50 -3.02 7.88 -20.68
N LYS A 51 -3.33 6.59 -20.53
CA LYS A 51 -4.36 5.91 -21.36
C LYS A 51 -5.78 6.29 -20.97
N GLY A 52 -5.99 6.72 -19.72
CA GLY A 52 -7.31 6.95 -19.16
C GLY A 52 -8.07 5.65 -18.91
N VAL A 53 -9.17 5.76 -18.17
CA VAL A 53 -10.05 4.62 -17.87
C VAL A 53 -11.19 4.58 -18.88
N ALA A 54 -11.38 3.44 -19.55
CA ALA A 54 -12.45 3.26 -20.53
C ALA A 54 -13.83 3.56 -19.92
N TYR A 55 -14.51 4.59 -20.45
CA TYR A 55 -15.85 4.96 -20.04
C TYR A 55 -16.87 3.88 -20.44
N LYS A 56 -17.75 3.50 -19.51
CA LYS A 56 -18.90 2.64 -19.79
C LYS A 56 -20.17 3.42 -19.48
N PRO A 57 -21.14 3.51 -20.42
CA PRO A 57 -22.41 4.20 -20.18
C PRO A 57 -23.27 3.36 -19.24
N ILE A 58 -23.08 3.58 -17.94
CA ILE A 58 -23.87 2.97 -16.86
C ILE A 58 -24.37 4.08 -15.94
N GLY A 59 -25.51 3.87 -15.30
CA GLY A 59 -26.09 4.86 -14.37
C GLY A 59 -25.10 5.23 -13.26
N ALA A 60 -25.17 6.47 -12.78
CA ALA A 60 -24.20 7.05 -11.84
C ALA A 60 -23.97 6.19 -10.57
N SER A 61 -25.04 5.63 -10.00
CA SER A 61 -24.96 4.74 -8.83
C SER A 61 -24.21 3.44 -9.12
N ALA A 62 -24.46 2.82 -10.28
CA ALA A 62 -23.76 1.61 -10.71
C ALA A 62 -22.28 1.88 -11.01
N LEU A 63 -21.98 3.05 -11.61
CA LEU A 63 -20.60 3.49 -11.85
C LEU A 63 -19.83 3.68 -10.54
N LEU A 64 -20.42 4.39 -9.57
CA LEU A 64 -19.81 4.65 -8.27
C LEU A 64 -19.48 3.33 -7.55
N LYS A 65 -20.45 2.42 -7.45
CA LYS A 65 -20.24 1.11 -6.82
C LYS A 65 -19.10 0.34 -7.49
N ARG A 66 -19.08 0.29 -8.82
CA ARG A 66 -18.01 -0.38 -9.58
C ARG A 66 -16.65 0.25 -9.33
N ASN A 67 -16.55 1.57 -9.30
CA ASN A 67 -15.29 2.26 -9.07
C ASN A 67 -14.79 2.06 -7.64
N LEU A 68 -15.68 2.13 -6.64
CA LEU A 68 -15.33 1.84 -5.24
C LEU A 68 -14.87 0.38 -5.07
N LEU A 69 -15.55 -0.57 -5.71
CA LEU A 69 -15.15 -1.98 -5.64
C LEU A 69 -13.80 -2.24 -6.30
N ILE A 70 -13.54 -1.69 -7.48
CA ILE A 70 -12.29 -1.96 -8.21
C ILE A 70 -11.14 -1.12 -7.65
N TYR A 71 -11.29 0.21 -7.65
CA TYR A 71 -10.20 1.13 -7.29
C TYR A 71 -10.10 1.36 -5.79
N GLY A 72 -11.21 1.28 -5.06
CA GLY A 72 -11.19 1.37 -3.59
C GLY A 72 -10.57 0.11 -2.98
N LEU A 73 -11.11 -1.07 -3.28
CA LEU A 73 -10.53 -2.32 -2.74
C LEU A 73 -9.14 -2.58 -3.29
N GLY A 74 -8.91 -2.35 -4.59
CA GLY A 74 -7.57 -2.46 -5.18
C GLY A 74 -6.58 -1.52 -4.50
N GLY A 75 -6.97 -0.26 -4.26
CA GLY A 75 -6.14 0.72 -3.57
C GLY A 75 -5.82 0.38 -2.11
N ILE A 76 -6.64 -0.45 -1.46
CA ILE A 76 -6.37 -0.95 -0.11
C ILE A 76 -5.47 -2.20 -0.15
N LEU A 77 -5.80 -3.17 -1.00
CA LEU A 77 -5.13 -4.48 -1.02
C LEU A 77 -3.72 -4.43 -1.62
N ILE A 78 -3.55 -3.69 -2.72
CA ILE A 78 -2.27 -3.60 -3.44
C ILE A 78 -1.12 -3.11 -2.53
N PRO A 79 -1.24 -2.00 -1.76
CA PRO A 79 -0.15 -1.56 -0.92
C PRO A 79 0.17 -2.52 0.23
N PHE A 80 -0.84 -3.20 0.81
CA PHE A 80 -0.59 -4.19 1.87
C PHE A 80 0.25 -5.36 1.35
N ILE A 81 -0.14 -5.93 0.21
CA ILE A 81 0.59 -7.04 -0.40
C ILE A 81 1.97 -6.58 -0.89
N GLY A 82 2.03 -5.43 -1.59
CA GLY A 82 3.25 -4.90 -2.17
C GLY A 82 4.31 -4.59 -1.11
N ILE A 83 3.96 -3.84 -0.06
CA ILE A 83 4.88 -3.50 1.02
C ILE A 83 5.35 -4.76 1.73
N LYS A 84 4.46 -5.73 1.99
CA LYS A 84 4.84 -6.99 2.66
C LYS A 84 5.83 -7.80 1.82
N LEU A 85 5.61 -7.91 0.51
CA LEU A 85 6.54 -8.62 -0.38
C LEU A 85 7.90 -7.94 -0.44
N ILE A 86 7.93 -6.60 -0.48
CA ILE A 86 9.18 -5.84 -0.45
C ILE A 86 9.88 -6.04 0.89
N ASP A 87 9.17 -6.01 2.02
CA ASP A 87 9.72 -6.24 3.35
C ASP A 87 10.35 -7.63 3.47
N LEU A 88 9.68 -8.66 2.94
CA LEU A 88 10.24 -10.02 2.91
C LEU A 88 11.55 -10.09 2.10
N LEU A 89 11.65 -9.37 0.98
CA LEU A 89 12.87 -9.33 0.17
C LEU A 89 13.98 -8.53 0.83
N VAL A 90 13.65 -7.35 1.37
CA VAL A 90 14.60 -6.45 2.05
C VAL A 90 15.17 -7.13 3.30
N THR A 91 14.34 -7.86 4.05
CA THR A 91 14.76 -8.60 5.25
C THR A 91 15.82 -9.67 4.95
N LEU A 92 15.92 -10.16 3.71
CA LEU A 92 17.01 -11.10 3.34
C LEU A 92 18.40 -10.43 3.35
N PHE A 93 18.46 -9.11 3.32
CA PHE A 93 19.70 -8.33 3.25
C PHE A 93 19.99 -7.53 4.53
N ILE A 94 19.12 -7.62 5.54
CA ILE A 94 19.22 -6.93 6.84
C ILE A 94 19.33 -7.99 7.94
#